data_AF-A0A7M7P302-F1
#
_entry.id   AF-A0A7M7P302-F1
#
_cell.length_a   1.000
_cell.length_b   1.000
_cell.length_c   1.000
_cell.angle_alpha   90.00
_cell.angle_beta   90.00
_cell.angle_gamma   90.00
#
_symmetry.space_group_name_H-M   'P 1'
#
loop_
_entity.id
_entity.type
_entity.pdbx_description
1 polymer ?
#
loop_
_entity_poly.entity_id
_entity_poly.type
_entity_poly.pdbx_seq_one_letter_code
_entity_poly.pdbx_strand_id
1 'polypeptide(L)'
;DCTPDPCQNGGTCTDGVNDYTCACVMGYTGNDCETDIDDCTPDPCQNGGTCTDGVNDYTCACVLGYTGNDCETDIDDCTPDPCQNGGTCTDGVN
;
A
#
# COMPACT_ATOMS: atom_id res chain seq x y z
N ASP A 1 31.84 -11.35 -1.72
CA ASP A 1 31.90 -11.92 -0.37
C ASP A 1 30.49 -12.26 0.07
N CYS A 2 30.15 -13.52 0.33
CA CYS A 2 28.77 -13.93 0.72
C CYS A 2 28.73 -14.79 1.99
N THR A 3 29.78 -14.75 2.81
CA THR A 3 29.86 -15.54 4.05
C THR A 3 30.41 -14.71 5.20
N PRO A 4 29.57 -14.30 6.19
CA PRO A 4 28.11 -14.53 6.28
C PRO A 4 27.33 -13.82 5.16
N ASP A 5 26.11 -14.27 4.86
CA ASP A 5 25.26 -13.67 3.84
C ASP A 5 24.92 -12.22 4.24
N PRO A 6 25.38 -11.21 3.46
CA PRO A 6 25.10 -9.81 3.77
C PRO A 6 23.68 -9.40 3.34
N CYS A 7 23.04 -10.12 2.42
CA CYS A 7 21.75 -9.73 1.87
C CYS A 7 20.60 -10.01 2.85
N GLN A 8 19.78 -9.01 3.10
CA GLN A 8 18.62 -9.06 3.97
C GLN A 8 17.34 -9.36 3.19
N ASN A 9 16.24 -9.56 3.92
CA ASN A 9 14.88 -9.68 3.37
C ASN A 9 14.72 -10.70 2.23
N GLY A 10 15.51 -11.78 2.25
CA GLY A 10 15.48 -12.85 1.25
C GLY A 10 16.21 -12.51 -0.06
N GLY A 11 17.01 -11.44 -0.08
CA GLY A 11 17.88 -11.11 -1.21
C GLY A 11 18.88 -12.23 -1.53
N THR A 12 19.27 -12.34 -2.80
CA THR A 12 20.24 -13.34 -3.25
C THR A 12 21.63 -12.72 -3.38
N CYS A 13 22.59 -13.18 -2.57
CA CYS A 13 23.99 -12.73 -2.66
C CYS A 13 24.72 -13.36 -3.85
N THR A 14 25.45 -12.53 -4.59
CA THR A 14 26.41 -12.96 -5.61
C THR A 14 27.81 -12.46 -5.25
N ASP A 15 28.76 -13.38 -5.18
CA ASP A 15 30.16 -13.10 -4.84
C ASP A 15 30.90 -12.41 -6.01
N GLY A 16 31.59 -11.31 -5.72
CA GLY A 16 32.43 -10.57 -6.65
C GLY A 16 33.90 -10.51 -6.21
N VAL A 17 34.76 -9.89 -7.03
CA VAL A 17 36.19 -9.74 -6.69
C VAL A 17 36.37 -8.65 -5.63
N ASN A 18 36.62 -9.05 -4.37
CA ASN A 18 36.67 -8.17 -3.19
C ASN A 18 35.38 -7.36 -2.96
N ASP A 19 34.25 -7.85 -3.47
CA ASP A 19 32.95 -7.18 -3.37
C ASP A 19 31.82 -8.20 -3.42
N TYR A 20 30.58 -7.77 -3.24
CA TYR A 20 29.37 -8.57 -3.43
C TYR A 20 28.25 -7.73 -4.03
N THR A 21 27.25 -8.41 -4.56
CA THR A 21 26.01 -7.76 -5.02
C THR A 21 24.81 -8.53 -4.52
N CYS A 22 23.83 -7.83 -3.97
CA CYS A 22 22.55 -8.42 -3.60
C CYS A 22 21.52 -8.20 -4.71
N ALA A 23 20.85 -9.28 -5.12
CA ALA A 23 19.64 -9.21 -5.91
C ALA A 23 18.43 -9.22 -4.99
N CYS A 24 17.79 -8.07 -4.82
CA CYS A 24 16.66 -7.90 -3.91
C CYS A 24 15.38 -8.54 -4.43
N VAL A 25 14.58 -9.07 -3.50
CA VAL A 25 13.20 -9.46 -3.78
C VAL A 25 12.39 -8.18 -4.08
N MET A 26 11.32 -8.31 -4.87
CA MET A 26 10.38 -7.21 -5.11
C MET A 26 9.90 -6.62 -3.79
N GLY A 27 9.83 -5.28 -3.73
CA GLY A 27 9.51 -4.52 -2.51
C GLY A 27 10.74 -4.03 -1.75
N TYR A 28 11.94 -4.58 -1.96
CA TYR A 28 13.13 -4.15 -1.24
C TYR A 28 14.17 -3.46 -2.12
N THR A 29 14.92 -2.54 -1.51
CA THR A 29 16.01 -1.78 -2.10
C THR A 29 17.16 -1.60 -1.10
N GLY A 30 18.23 -0.94 -1.53
CA GLY A 30 19.47 -0.80 -0.78
C GLY A 30 20.55 -1.78 -1.24
N ASN A 31 21.77 -1.59 -0.76
CA ASN A 31 22.90 -2.43 -1.15
C ASN A 31 22.74 -3.86 -0.61
N ASP A 32 22.13 -3.97 0.56
CA ASP A 32 21.92 -5.22 1.28
C ASP A 32 20.44 -5.60 1.30
N CYS A 33 19.61 -4.99 0.46
CA CYS A 33 18.15 -5.18 0.42
C CYS A 33 17.48 -4.86 1.77
N GLU A 34 18.04 -3.93 2.53
CA GLU A 34 17.66 -3.58 3.90
C GLU A 34 16.45 -2.64 3.99
N THR A 35 16.12 -1.96 2.88
CA THR A 35 15.09 -0.92 2.84
C THR A 35 13.85 -1.44 2.15
N ASP A 36 12.71 -1.41 2.83
CA ASP A 36 11.40 -1.59 2.21
C ASP A 36 11.08 -0.35 1.36
N ILE A 37 10.57 -0.57 0.15
CA ILE A 37 10.20 0.51 -0.77
C ILE A 37 8.87 1.08 -0.28
N ASP A 38 8.85 2.37 0.01
CA ASP A 38 7.64 3.06 0.44
C ASP A 38 6.59 3.10 -0.70
N ASP A 39 5.65 2.18 -0.64
CA ASP A 39 4.55 2.02 -1.60
C ASP A 39 3.46 3.09 -1.40
N CYS A 40 3.57 3.92 -0.35
CA CYS A 40 2.73 5.09 -0.11
C CYS A 40 3.27 6.38 -0.74
N THR A 41 4.33 6.33 -1.57
CA THR A 41 4.91 7.51 -2.20
C THR A 41 4.99 7.39 -3.74
N PRO A 42 4.20 8.18 -4.50
CA PRO A 42 3.17 9.13 -4.03
C PRO A 42 1.96 8.43 -3.42
N ASP A 43 1.24 9.11 -2.52
CA ASP A 43 0.09 8.54 -1.79
C ASP A 43 -0.96 8.00 -2.76
N PRO A 44 -1.20 6.68 -2.80
CA PRO A 44 -2.19 6.07 -3.68
C PRO A 44 -3.62 6.26 -3.17
N CYS A 45 -3.79 6.53 -1.86
CA CYS A 45 -5.11 6.62 -1.25
C CYS A 45 -5.81 7.93 -1.62
N GLN A 46 -7.04 7.81 -2.09
CA GLN A 46 -7.90 8.92 -2.48
C GLN A 46 -8.82 9.35 -1.34
N ASN A 47 -9.50 10.48 -1.54
CA ASN A 47 -10.58 10.96 -0.66
C ASN A 47 -10.20 11.07 0.84
N GLY A 48 -8.92 11.35 1.12
CA GLY A 48 -8.41 11.50 2.48
C GLY A 48 -8.16 10.18 3.21
N GLY A 49 -8.12 9.05 2.49
CA GLY A 49 -7.67 7.77 3.03
C GLY A 49 -6.25 7.85 3.59
N THR A 50 -5.96 7.02 4.60
CA THR A 50 -4.62 6.92 5.19
C THR A 50 -3.90 5.72 4.63
N CYS A 51 -2.77 5.94 3.94
CA CYS A 51 -1.93 4.87 3.43
C CYS A 51 -1.10 4.22 4.54
N THR A 52 -1.02 2.89 4.51
CA THR A 52 -0.08 2.09 5.29
C THR A 52 0.79 1.30 4.33
N ASP A 53 2.09 1.52 4.43
CA ASP A 53 3.13 0.86 3.64
C ASP A 53 3.19 -0.64 3.92
N GLY A 54 3.58 -1.42 2.90
CA GLY A 54 3.70 -2.87 2.94
C GLY A 54 4.82 -3.33 2.00
N VAL A 55 5.03 -4.64 1.93
CA VAL A 55 6.12 -5.20 1.11
C VAL A 55 5.64 -5.42 -0.32
N ASN A 56 6.01 -4.52 -1.24
CA ASN A 56 5.53 -4.53 -2.63
C ASN A 56 3.99 -4.49 -2.69
N ASP A 57 3.37 -3.81 -1.74
CA ASP A 57 1.94 -3.64 -1.60
C ASP A 57 1.65 -2.51 -0.61
N TYR A 58 0.44 -1.99 -0.62
CA TYR A 58 -0.01 -0.99 0.34
C TYR A 58 -1.43 -1.29 0.80
N THR A 59 -1.88 -0.61 1.86
CA THR A 59 -3.28 -0.67 2.27
C THR A 59 -3.79 0.73 2.60
N CYS A 60 -4.94 1.10 2.03
CA CYS A 60 -5.63 2.33 2.36
C CYS A 60 -6.70 2.11 3.44
N ALA A 61 -6.61 2.85 4.53
CA ALA A 61 -7.69 2.99 5.49
C ALA A 61 -8.61 4.15 5.06
N CYS A 62 -9.78 3.83 4.53
CA CYS A 62 -10.72 4.81 4.02
C CYS A 62 -11.43 5.59 5.13
N VAL A 63 -11.69 6.87 4.87
CA VAL A 63 -12.61 7.68 5.67
C VAL A 63 -14.03 7.11 5.53
N LEU A 64 -14.88 7.37 6.53
CA LEU A 64 -16.28 6.99 6.47
C LEU A 64 -16.93 7.55 5.19
N GLY A 65 -17.83 6.76 4.58
CA GLY A 65 -18.43 7.09 3.29
C GLY A 65 -17.58 6.69 2.08
N TYR A 66 -16.32 6.26 2.21
CA TYR A 66 -15.52 5.77 1.08
C TYR A 66 -15.16 4.30 1.19
N THR A 67 -14.97 3.66 0.03
CA THR A 67 -14.58 2.26 -0.13
C THR A 67 -13.74 2.08 -1.41
N GLY A 68 -13.28 0.85 -1.65
CA GLY A 68 -12.31 0.53 -2.70
C GLY A 68 -10.90 0.36 -2.15
N ASN A 69 -9.99 -0.16 -2.97
CA ASN A 69 -8.59 -0.39 -2.55
C ASN A 69 -7.85 0.93 -2.35
N ASP A 70 -8.21 1.96 -3.14
CA ASP A 70 -7.63 3.29 -3.10
C ASP A 70 -8.61 4.29 -2.48
N CYS A 71 -9.67 3.83 -1.81
CA CYS A 71 -10.75 4.67 -1.29
C CYS A 71 -11.42 5.55 -2.36
N GLU A 72 -11.42 5.08 -3.61
CA GLU A 72 -11.87 5.82 -4.78
C GLU A 72 -13.39 5.85 -4.96
N THR A 73 -14.11 4.97 -4.25
CA THR A 73 -15.55 4.77 -4.40
C THR A 73 -16.30 5.42 -3.25
N ASP A 74 -17.18 6.36 -3.55
CA ASP A 74 -18.14 6.93 -2.60
C ASP A 74 -19.27 5.92 -2.33
N ILE A 75 -19.64 5.75 -1.07
CA ILE A 75 -20.70 4.85 -0.62
C ILE A 75 -22.02 5.61 -0.71
N ASP A 76 -22.89 5.15 -1.60
CA ASP A 76 -24.23 5.71 -1.73
C ASP A 76 -25.11 5.30 -0.53
N ASP A 77 -25.22 6.21 0.44
CA ASP A 77 -26.06 6.06 1.65
C ASP A 77 -27.56 5.96 1.32
N CYS A 78 -27.95 6.28 0.08
CA CYS A 78 -29.31 6.17 -0.42
C CYS A 78 -29.60 4.85 -1.13
N THR A 79 -28.67 3.89 -1.13
CA THR A 79 -28.87 2.59 -1.76
C THR A 79 -28.69 1.42 -0.79
N PRO A 80 -29.76 0.65 -0.50
CA PRO A 80 -31.14 0.84 -0.94
C PRO A 80 -31.81 2.05 -0.25
N ASP A 81 -32.81 2.66 -0.88
CA ASP A 81 -33.47 3.87 -0.38
C ASP A 81 -33.93 3.70 1.08
N PRO A 82 -33.27 4.38 2.04
CA PRO A 82 -33.61 4.26 3.45
C PRO A 82 -34.85 5.09 3.79
N CYS A 83 -35.26 6.03 2.94
CA CYS A 83 -36.33 6.96 3.23
C CYS A 83 -37.71 6.31 3.05
N GLN A 84 -38.55 6.42 4.09
CA GLN A 84 -39.92 5.92 4.05
C GLN A 84 -40.93 7.07 3.86
N ASN A 85 -42.17 6.71 3.49
CA ASN A 85 -43.31 7.64 3.40
C ASN A 85 -43.12 8.82 2.42
N GLY A 86 -42.35 8.62 1.35
CA GLY A 86 -42.11 9.66 0.33
C GLY A 86 -41.04 10.68 0.72
N GLY A 87 -40.16 10.36 1.68
CA GLY A 87 -38.95 11.12 1.92
C GLY A 87 -38.00 11.09 0.71
N THR A 88 -37.12 12.08 0.61
CA THR A 88 -36.06 12.13 -0.40
C THR A 88 -34.73 11.94 0.29
N CYS A 89 -33.98 10.92 -0.11
CA CYS A 89 -32.61 10.72 0.35
C CYS A 89 -31.65 11.58 -0.46
N THR A 90 -30.63 12.13 0.20
CA THR A 90 -29.49 12.80 -0.42
C THR A 90 -28.22 12.17 0.10
N ASP A 91 -27.40 11.70 -0.82
CA ASP A 91 -26.12 11.06 -0.50
C ASP A 91 -25.18 12.04 0.24
N GLY A 92 -24.42 11.51 1.20
CA GLY A 92 -23.63 12.31 2.13
C GLY A 92 -22.25 11.71 2.37
N VAL A 93 -21.22 12.54 2.27
CA VAL A 93 -19.86 12.17 2.68
C VAL A 93 -19.73 12.41 4.18
N ASN A 94 -19.53 11.34 4.96
CA ASN A 94 -19.56 11.35 6.44
C ASN A 94 -18.22 11.65 7.11
#